data_AF-A0A483XC55-F1
#
_entry.id   AF-A0A483XC55-F1
#
_cell.length_a   1.000
_cell.length_b   1.000
_cell.length_c   1.000
_cell.angle_alpha   90.00
_cell.angle_beta   90.00
_cell.angle_gamma   90.00
#
_symmetry.space_group_name_H-M   'P 1'
#
loop_
_entity.id
_entity.type
_entity.pdbx_description
1 polymer ?
#
loop_
_entity_poly.entity_id
_entity_poly.type
_entity_poly.pdbx_seq_one_letter_code
_entity_poly.pdbx_strand_id
1 'polypeptide(L)'
;IFDNDKTEVFSRMAMDNLALYVENMFKIMGDQFERHLYDEKYMNMVMDHIIYITKPDFLKWVRDNNVGECIFLIDEVMEDLKYSYREFKKIYPKLGIK
;
A
#
# COMPACT_ATOMS: atom_id res chain seq x y z
N ILE A 1 -19.06 1.15 -17.29
CA ILE A 1 -19.34 1.43 -15.87
C ILE A 1 -18.26 0.69 -15.12
N PHE A 2 -17.18 1.38 -14.74
CA PHE A 2 -16.07 0.78 -14.02
C PHE A 2 -16.54 0.59 -12.58
N ASP A 3 -16.54 -0.66 -12.11
CA ASP A 3 -16.93 -1.07 -10.76
C ASP A 3 -15.80 -0.66 -9.79
N ASN A 4 -15.55 0.65 -9.67
CA ASN A 4 -14.41 1.25 -8.96
C ASN A 4 -14.54 1.15 -7.44
N ASP A 5 -15.73 0.88 -6.90
CA ASP A 5 -15.94 0.83 -5.45
C ASP A 5 -15.09 -0.26 -4.79
N LYS A 6 -14.96 -1.42 -5.44
CA LYS A 6 -14.19 -2.56 -4.90
C LYS A 6 -12.69 -2.35 -5.02
N THR A 7 -12.23 -1.88 -6.19
CA THR A 7 -10.81 -1.51 -6.39
C THR A 7 -10.40 -0.42 -5.42
N GLU A 8 -11.23 0.61 -5.23
CA GLU A 8 -10.94 1.70 -4.30
C GLU A 8 -10.87 1.23 -2.85
N VAL A 9 -11.79 0.35 -2.42
CA VAL A 9 -11.72 -0.24 -1.07
C VAL A 9 -10.44 -1.05 -0.90
N PHE A 10 -10.07 -1.87 -1.90
CA PHE A 10 -8.80 -2.60 -1.85
C PHE A 10 -7.60 -1.65 -1.79
N SER A 11 -7.55 -0.64 -2.65
CA SER A 11 -6.49 0.37 -2.67
C SER A 11 -6.33 1.04 -1.31
N ARG A 12 -7.43 1.43 -0.66
CA ARG A 12 -7.40 2.01 0.69
C ARG A 12 -6.81 1.06 1.72
N MET A 13 -7.26 -0.20 1.75
CA MET A 13 -6.70 -1.20 2.66
C MET A 13 -5.21 -1.45 2.38
N ALA A 14 -4.80 -1.46 1.12
CA ALA A 14 -3.40 -1.62 0.73
C ALA A 14 -2.55 -0.40 1.13
N MET A 15 -3.07 0.82 0.98
CA MET A 15 -2.41 2.05 1.43
C MET A 15 -2.22 2.07 2.95
N ASP A 16 -3.22 1.64 3.72
CA ASP A 16 -3.12 1.54 5.18
C ASP A 16 -2.05 0.52 5.59
N ASN A 17 -2.00 -0.65 4.93
CA ASN A 17 -0.97 -1.66 5.15
C ASN A 17 0.42 -1.17 4.76
N LEU A 18 0.55 -0.39 3.67
CA LEU A 18 1.81 0.24 3.28
C LEU A 18 2.28 1.25 4.34
N ALA A 19 1.37 2.09 4.85
CA ALA A 19 1.69 3.06 5.90
C ALA A 19 2.18 2.36 7.18
N LEU A 20 1.49 1.30 7.61
CA LEU A 20 1.89 0.48 8.77
C LEU A 20 3.25 -0.18 8.55
N TYR A 21 3.50 -0.72 7.35
CA TYR A 21 4.80 -1.30 6.99
C TYR A 21 5.91 -0.26 7.12
N VAL A 22 5.73 0.91 6.50
CA VAL A 22 6.71 2.01 6.54
C VAL A 22 6.97 2.43 8.00
N GLU A 23 5.93 2.64 8.80
CA GLU A 23 6.06 3.02 10.22
C GLU A 23 6.85 1.96 11.02
N ASN A 24 6.52 0.68 10.85
CA ASN A 24 7.19 -0.41 11.56
C ASN A 24 8.65 -0.53 11.14
N MET A 25 8.96 -0.42 9.85
CA MET A 25 10.33 -0.49 9.36
C MET A 25 11.17 0.68 9.86
N PHE A 26 10.60 1.88 9.96
CA PHE A 26 11.26 2.99 10.63
C PHE A 26 11.54 2.72 12.11
N LYS A 27 10.59 2.15 12.85
CA LYS A 27 10.81 1.79 14.27
C LYS A 27 11.92 0.75 14.46
N ILE A 28 12.06 -0.19 13.53
CA ILE A 28 13.03 -1.29 13.61
C ILE A 28 14.43 -0.86 13.12
N MET A 29 14.49 -0.12 12.01
CA MET A 29 15.74 0.14 11.28
C MET A 29 16.17 1.61 11.29
N GLY A 30 15.31 2.53 11.73
CA GLY A 30 15.58 3.96 11.75
C GLY A 30 16.02 4.48 10.38
N ASP A 31 17.07 5.30 10.37
CA ASP A 31 17.63 5.95 9.18
C ASP A 31 18.13 4.94 8.11
N GLN A 32 18.41 3.69 8.47
CA GLN A 32 18.76 2.67 7.48
C GLN A 32 17.60 2.35 6.54
N PHE A 33 16.37 2.44 7.04
CA PHE A 33 15.18 2.22 6.21
C PHE A 33 14.97 3.34 5.20
N GLU A 34 15.39 4.57 5.50
CA GLU A 34 15.27 5.69 4.57
C GLU A 34 15.97 5.40 3.24
N ARG A 35 17.15 4.75 3.29
CA ARG A 35 17.87 4.36 2.08
C ARG A 35 17.07 3.39 1.21
N HIS A 36 16.34 2.47 1.83
CA HIS A 36 15.46 1.53 1.13
C HIS A 36 14.25 2.21 0.51
N LEU A 37 13.76 3.33 1.09
CA LEU A 37 12.71 4.14 0.47
C LEU A 37 13.13 4.77 -0.86
N TYR A 38 14.42 4.81 -1.22
CA TYR A 38 14.85 5.30 -2.52
C TYR A 38 15.16 4.18 -3.52
N ASP A 39 15.18 2.92 -3.08
CA ASP A 39 15.37 1.76 -3.94
C ASP A 39 14.04 1.34 -4.56
N GLU A 40 13.88 1.63 -5.86
CA GLU A 40 12.66 1.29 -6.61
C GLU A 40 12.39 -0.22 -6.65
N LYS A 41 13.44 -1.05 -6.77
CA LYS A 41 13.26 -2.51 -6.82
C LYS A 41 12.75 -3.02 -5.49
N TYR A 42 13.35 -2.56 -4.39
CA TYR A 42 12.90 -2.90 -3.05
C TYR A 42 11.45 -2.46 -2.83
N MET A 43 11.11 -1.22 -3.19
CA MET A 43 9.76 -0.70 -2.95
C MET A 43 8.69 -1.38 -3.82
N ASN A 44 9.01 -1.77 -5.06
CA ASN A 44 8.10 -2.60 -5.86
C ASN A 44 7.85 -3.96 -5.19
N MET A 45 8.90 -4.61 -4.66
CA MET A 45 8.72 -5.87 -3.90
C MET A 45 7.86 -5.67 -2.64
N VAL A 46 8.01 -4.55 -1.95
CA VAL A 46 7.16 -4.18 -0.81
C VAL A 46 5.70 -4.02 -1.28
N MET A 47 5.44 -3.29 -2.36
CA MET A 47 4.08 -3.10 -2.89
C MET A 47 3.41 -4.44 -3.26
N ASP A 48 4.13 -5.34 -3.94
CA ASP A 48 3.64 -6.68 -4.25
C ASP A 48 3.28 -7.45 -2.97
N HIS A 49 4.14 -7.35 -1.95
CA HIS A 49 3.89 -7.97 -0.65
C HIS A 49 2.67 -7.37 0.06
N ILE A 50 2.51 -6.04 0.02
CA ILE A 50 1.35 -5.35 0.58
C ILE A 50 0.06 -5.83 -0.08
N ILE A 51 0.01 -5.93 -1.41
CA ILE A 51 -1.16 -6.48 -2.13
C ILE A 51 -1.44 -7.91 -1.68
N TYR A 52 -0.40 -8.74 -1.58
CA TYR A 52 -0.53 -10.14 -1.15
C TYR A 52 -1.14 -10.27 0.25
N ILE A 53 -0.67 -9.51 1.23
CA ILE A 53 -1.19 -9.57 2.61
C ILE A 53 -2.55 -8.88 2.77
N THR A 54 -2.87 -7.89 1.92
CA THR A 54 -4.17 -7.17 1.96
C THR A 54 -5.31 -8.05 1.43
N LYS A 55 -5.01 -8.92 0.46
CA LYS A 55 -6.00 -9.78 -0.20
C LYS A 55 -6.90 -10.60 0.74
N PRO A 56 -6.39 -11.35 1.74
CA PRO A 56 -7.26 -12.10 2.65
C PRO A 56 -8.22 -11.23 3.45
N ASP A 57 -7.78 -10.06 3.91
CA ASP A 57 -8.61 -9.12 4.68
C ASP A 57 -9.68 -8.48 3.80
N PHE A 58 -9.33 -8.11 2.57
CA PHE A 58 -10.31 -7.63 1.60
C PHE A 58 -11.37 -8.68 1.27
N LEU A 59 -10.96 -9.93 1.04
CA LEU A 59 -11.90 -11.03 0.79
C LEU A 59 -12.83 -11.27 1.98
N LYS A 60 -12.34 -11.04 3.21
CA LYS A 60 -13.18 -11.07 4.41
C LYS A 60 -14.17 -9.90 4.41
N TRP A 61 -13.71 -8.68 4.15
CA TRP A 61 -14.58 -7.50 4.05
C TRP A 61 -15.69 -7.69 3.00
N VAL A 62 -15.38 -8.24 1.82
CA VAL A 62 -16.38 -8.52 0.78
C VAL A 62 -17.46 -9.49 1.28
N ARG A 63 -17.06 -10.55 1.98
CA ARG A 63 -18.02 -11.52 2.59
C ARG A 63 -18.87 -10.85 3.65
N ASP A 64 -18.26 -10.08 4.54
CA ASP A 64 -18.93 -9.46 5.69
C ASP A 64 -19.92 -8.36 5.25
N ASN A 65 -19.68 -7.70 4.11
CA ASN A 65 -20.53 -6.64 3.55
C ASN A 65 -21.49 -7.12 2.44
N ASN A 66 -21.53 -8.43 2.15
CA ASN A 66 -22.41 -9.05 1.15
C ASN A 66 -22.35 -8.37 -0.23
N VAL A 67 -21.14 -7.99 -0.67
CA VAL A 67 -20.90 -7.12 -1.85
C VAL A 67 -20.97 -7.90 -3.18
N GLY A 68 -21.32 -9.19 -3.15
CA GLY A 68 -21.42 -10.03 -4.34
C GLY A 68 -20.06 -10.41 -4.91
N GLU A 69 -19.94 -10.48 -6.24
CA GLU A 69 -18.71 -10.92 -6.92
C GLU A 69 -17.55 -9.94 -6.68
N CYS A 70 -16.40 -10.50 -6.30
CA CYS A 70 -15.19 -9.79 -5.93
C CYS A 70 -14.27 -9.61 -7.15
N ILE A 71 -14.39 -8.49 -7.84
CA ILE A 71 -13.48 -8.10 -8.91
C ILE A 71 -12.83 -6.77 -8.49
N PHE A 72 -11.49 -6.72 -8.55
CA PHE A 72 -10.71 -5.50 -8.36
C PHE A 72 -9.53 -5.52 -9.35
N LEU A 73 -9.05 -4.33 -9.73
CA LEU A 73 -8.05 -4.16 -10.76
C LEU A 73 -6.66 -3.98 -10.11
N ILE A 74 -5.84 -5.02 -10.18
CA ILE A 74 -4.48 -5.04 -9.58
C ILE A 74 -3.60 -3.91 -10.12
N ASP A 75 -3.71 -3.61 -11.42
CA ASP A 75 -2.91 -2.56 -12.05
C ASP A 75 -3.26 -1.17 -11.48
N GLU A 76 -4.54 -0.89 -11.25
CA GLU A 76 -4.99 0.36 -10.61
C GLU A 76 -4.53 0.44 -9.15
N VAL A 77 -4.65 -0.65 -8.39
CA VAL A 77 -4.12 -0.73 -7.00
C VAL A 77 -2.61 -0.45 -6.98
N MET A 78 -1.87 -1.02 -7.93
CA MET A 78 -0.43 -0.79 -8.06
C MET A 78 -0.10 0.66 -8.41
N GLU A 79 -0.90 1.32 -9.26
CA GLU A 79 -0.76 2.75 -9.55
C GLU A 79 -1.04 3.62 -8.32
N ASP A 80 -2.10 3.32 -7.55
CA ASP A 80 -2.44 4.02 -6.31
C ASP A 80 -1.35 3.87 -5.24
N LEU A 81 -0.79 2.67 -5.08
CA LEU A 81 0.33 2.42 -4.18
C LEU A 81 1.58 3.19 -4.61
N LYS A 82 1.91 3.21 -5.92
CA LYS A 82 3.02 4.00 -6.45
C LYS A 82 2.82 5.49 -6.23
N TYR A 83 1.59 5.99 -6.42
CA TYR A 83 1.25 7.38 -6.14
C TYR A 83 1.45 7.72 -4.66
N SER A 84 0.87 6.90 -3.76
CA SER A 84 0.98 7.08 -2.31
C SER A 84 2.43 7.06 -1.85
N TYR A 85 3.22 6.12 -2.33
CA TYR A 85 4.67 6.06 -2.10
C TYR A 85 5.40 7.33 -2.58
N ARG A 86 5.08 7.86 -3.77
CA ARG A 86 5.67 9.12 -4.24
C ARG A 86 5.34 10.29 -3.31
N GLU A 87 4.11 10.34 -2.79
CA GLU A 87 3.73 11.37 -1.81
C GLU A 87 4.48 11.19 -0.49
N PHE A 88 4.65 9.96 0.01
CA PHE A 88 5.47 9.69 1.18
C PHE A 88 6.90 10.24 1.00
N LYS A 89 7.58 9.93 -0.11
CA LYS A 89 8.94 10.45 -0.39
C LYS A 89 9.05 11.98 -0.34
N LYS A 90 7.99 12.72 -0.65
CA LYS A 90 7.98 14.19 -0.64
C LYS A 90 7.87 14.78 0.77
N ILE A 91 7.24 14.05 1.70
CA ILE A 91 6.91 14.53 3.04
C ILE A 91 8.00 14.12 4.04
N TYR A 92 8.57 12.92 3.91
CA TYR A 92 9.56 12.37 4.85
C TYR A 92 10.80 13.27 5.09
N PRO A 93 11.46 13.83 4.07
CA PRO A 93 12.59 14.74 4.28
C PRO A 93 12.22 16.03 5.05
N LYS A 94 10.94 16.43 5.00
CA LYS A 94 10.43 17.63 5.70
C LYS A 94 10.20 17.37 7.19
N LEU A 95 10.17 16.10 7.62
CA LEU A 95 9.98 15.70 9.01
C LEU A 95 11.33 15.57 9.77
N GLY A 96 12.45 15.93 9.14
CA GLY A 96 13.77 15.97 9.80
C GLY A 96 14.44 14.61 9.95
N ILE A 97 13.91 13.59 9.28
CA ILE A 97 14.55 12.30 9.06
C ILE A 97 15.58 12.53 7.93
N LYS A 98 16.85 12.18 8.17
CA LYS A 98 18.03 12.60 7.37
C LYS A 98 18.84 11.41 6.83
#